data_AF-A0A1F3MAR1-F1
#
_entry.id   AF-A0A1F3MAR1-F1
#
_cell.length_a   1.000
_cell.length_b   1.000
_cell.length_c   1.000
_cell.angle_alpha   90.00
_cell.angle_beta   90.00
_cell.angle_gamma   90.00
#
_symmetry.space_group_name_H-M   'P 1'
#
loop_
_entity.id
_entity.type
_entity.pdbx_description
1 polymer ?
#
loop_
_entity_poly.entity_id
_entity_poly.type
_entity_poly.pdbx_seq_one_letter_code
_entity_poly.pdbx_strand_id
1 'polypeptide(L)' 'MLSFLIVVLVIVGLSFIFLGFNIFFRRKGFPETEVGRNKEMRKMGLTCPKCDNIQNNRKLKSAVRINPEKLRIVNS' A
#
# COMPACT_ATOMS: atom_id res chain seq x y z
N MET A 1 37.95 23.64 14.18
CA MET A 1 36.60 24.08 13.80
C MET A 1 36.26 23.73 12.36
N LEU A 2 37.01 24.20 11.36
CA LEU A 2 36.72 23.95 9.94
C LEU A 2 36.76 22.47 9.52
N SER A 3 37.70 21.68 10.05
CA SER A 3 37.79 20.24 9.78
C SER A 3 36.53 19.48 10.22
N PHE A 4 35.88 19.94 11.28
CA PHE A 4 34.65 19.34 11.79
C PHE A 4 33.48 19.61 10.84
N LEU A 5 33.38 20.84 10.31
CA LEU A 5 32.36 21.20 9.32
C LEU A 5 32.48 20.35 8.05
N ILE A 6 33.70 20.11 7.58
CA ILE A 6 33.97 19.29 6.40
C ILE A 6 33.50 17.84 6.62
N VAL A 7 33.82 17.26 7.78
CA VAL A 7 33.38 15.89 8.12
C VAL A 7 31.86 15.79 8.16
N VAL A 8 31.17 16.76 8.77
CA VAL A 8 29.70 16.80 8.83
C VAL A 8 29.10 16.91 7.43
N LEU A 9 29.66 17.77 6.57
CA LEU A 9 29.17 17.97 5.20
C LEU A 9 29.27 16.69 4.36
N VAL A 10 30.35 15.93 4.51
CA VAL A 10 30.54 14.64 3.83
C VAL A 10 29.52 13.61 4.31
N ILE A 11 29.30 13.48 5.62
CA ILE A 11 28.35 12.50 6.18
C ILE A 11 26.91 12.83 5.77
N VAL A 12 26.52 14.10 5.85
CA VAL A 12 25.18 14.55 5.44
C VAL A 12 25.01 14.35 3.93
N GLY A 13 26.00 14.73 3.12
CA GLY A 13 25.98 14.52 1.67
C GLY A 13 25.82 13.04 1.30
N LEU A 14 26.60 12.15 1.92
CA LEU A 14 26.48 10.70 1.74
C LEU A 14 25.10 10.16 2.14
N SER A 15 24.50 10.69 3.20
CA SER A 15 23.18 10.26 3.66
C SER A 15 22.09 10.55 2.62
N PHE A 16 22.12 11.75 2.01
CA PHE A 16 21.19 12.11 0.93
C PHE A 16 21.44 11.29 -0.34
N ILE A 17 22.70 11.02 -0.67
CA ILE A 17 23.05 10.15 -1.81
C ILE A 17 22.50 8.74 -1.59
N PHE A 18 22.69 8.15 -0.41
CA PHE A 18 22.18 6.81 -0.09
C PHE A 18 20.65 6.76 -0.11
N LEU A 19 19.99 7.78 0.44
CA LEU A 19 18.52 7.87 0.45
C LEU A 19 17.97 7.98 -0.98
N GLY A 20 18.59 8.80 -1.83
CA GLY A 20 18.18 9.02 -3.21
C GLY A 20 18.60 7.91 -4.19
N PHE A 21 19.65 7.14 -3.89
CA PHE A 21 20.21 6.13 -4.78
C PHE A 21 19.18 5.06 -5.16
N ASN A 22 18.32 4.66 -4.22
CA ASN A 22 17.28 3.66 -4.49
C ASN A 22 16.16 4.20 -5.41
N ILE A 23 15.91 5.52 -5.40
CA ILE A 23 14.90 6.16 -6.24
C ILE A 23 15.48 6.42 -7.65
N PHE A 24 16.69 6.98 -7.73
CA PHE A 24 17.34 7.33 -9.00
C PHE A 24 17.87 6.10 -9.75
N PHE A 25 18.55 5.19 -9.06
CA PHE A 25 19.27 4.08 -9.69
C PHE A 25 18.39 2.84 -9.89
N ARG A 26 17.53 2.49 -8.91
CA ARG A 26 16.65 1.31 -9.04
C ARG A 26 15.36 1.59 -9.79
N ARG A 27 15.10 2.84 -10.22
CA ARG A 27 13.86 3.29 -10.90
C ARG A 27 12.59 2.75 -10.21
N LYS A 28 12.69 2.40 -8.92
CA LYS A 28 11.53 2.03 -8.12
C LYS A 28 10.86 3.35 -7.82
N GLY A 29 9.66 3.51 -8.38
CA GLY A 29 8.78 4.62 -7.97
C GLY A 29 8.60 4.60 -6.46
N PHE A 30 8.17 5.73 -5.91
CA PHE A 30 7.75 5.77 -4.51
C PHE A 30 6.78 4.62 -4.23
N PRO A 31 6.91 3.95 -3.07
CA PRO A 31 6.07 2.80 -2.74
C PRO A 31 4.60 3.19 -2.88
N GLU A 32 3.82 2.29 -3.45
CA GLU A 32 2.38 2.50 -3.66
C GLU A 32 1.71 2.76 -2.30
N THR A 33 1.29 4.01 -2.06
CA THR A 33 0.61 4.42 -0.82
C THR A 33 -0.86 4.01 -0.81
N GLU A 34 -1.42 3.69 -1.98
CA GLU A 34 -2.75 3.14 -2.12
C GLU A 34 -2.77 1.66 -1.72
N VAL A 35 -3.41 1.35 -0.59
CA VAL A 35 -3.56 -0.02 -0.07
C VAL A 35 -4.10 -0.99 -1.13
N GLY A 36 -5.02 -0.53 -1.99
CA GLY A 36 -5.64 -1.36 -3.03
C GLY A 36 -4.71 -1.69 -4.21
N ARG A 37 -3.72 -0.85 -4.51
CA ARG A 37 -2.79 -1.02 -5.64
C ARG A 37 -1.46 -1.63 -5.21
N ASN A 38 -1.15 -1.56 -3.92
CA ASN A 38 0.09 -2.07 -3.36
C ASN A 38 0.07 -3.60 -3.20
N LYS A 39 0.85 -4.28 -4.04
CA LYS A 39 1.00 -5.75 -4.02
C LYS A 39 1.58 -6.27 -2.71
N GLU A 40 2.45 -5.50 -2.06
CA GLU A 40 3.10 -5.93 -0.81
C GLU A 40 2.10 -5.90 0.35
N MET A 41 1.25 -4.87 0.45
CA MET A 41 0.18 -4.81 1.47
C MET A 41 -0.87 -5.89 1.25
N ARG A 42 -1.18 -6.22 -0.01
CA ARG A 42 -2.09 -7.33 -0.32
C ARG A 42 -1.55 -8.69 0.14
N LYS A 43 -0.24 -8.93 0.05
CA LYS A 43 0.39 -10.16 0.58
C LYS A 43 0.27 -10.26 2.11
N MET A 44 0.22 -9.13 2.80
CA MET A 44 0.02 -9.06 4.25
C MET A 44 -1.47 -9.17 4.66
N GLY A 45 -2.39 -9.33 3.70
CA GLY A 45 -3.82 -9.41 3.97
C GLY A 45 -4.49 -8.04 4.21
N LEU A 46 -3.78 -6.93 3.98
CA LEU A 46 -4.32 -5.59 4.11
C LEU A 46 -5.05 -5.22 2.81
N THR A 47 -6.38 -5.25 2.85
CA THR A 47 -7.25 -4.77 1.75
C THR A 47 -7.99 -3.51 2.18
N CYS A 48 -8.33 -2.68 1.19
CA CYS A 48 -9.20 -1.53 1.39
C CYS A 48 -10.60 -1.98 1.87
N PRO A 49 -11.06 -1.56 3.06
CA PRO A 49 -12.36 -1.97 3.61
C PRO A 49 -13.52 -1.64 2.68
N LYS A 50 -13.44 -0.53 1.95
CA LYS A 50 -14.44 -0.13 0.95
C LYS A 50 -14.49 -1.11 -0.22
N CYS A 51 -13.35 -1.59 -0.69
CA CYS A 51 -13.27 -2.58 -1.76
C CYS A 51 -13.87 -3.92 -1.34
N ASP A 52 -13.60 -4.36 -0.11
CA ASP A 52 -14.19 -5.60 0.44
C ASP A 52 -15.72 -5.49 0.54
N ASN A 53 -16.23 -4.38 1.06
CA ASN A 53 -17.66 -4.11 1.11
C ASN A 53 -18.28 -4.14 -0.28
N ILE A 54 -17.69 -3.48 -1.28
CA ILE A 54 -18.21 -3.48 -2.66
C ILE A 54 -18.21 -4.90 -3.24
N GLN A 55 -17.15 -5.68 -3.03
CA GLN A 55 -17.05 -7.04 -3.54
C GLN A 55 -18.09 -7.96 -2.87
N ASN A 56 -18.25 -7.87 -1.55
CA ASN A 56 -19.25 -8.60 -0.80
C ASN A 56 -20.67 -8.24 -1.25
N ASN A 57 -20.96 -6.96 -1.47
CA ASN A 57 -22.25 -6.51 -1.99
C ASN A 57 -22.54 -7.06 -3.40
N ARG A 58 -21.53 -7.15 -4.28
CA ARG A 58 -21.69 -7.78 -5.61
C ARG A 58 -21.97 -9.26 -5.48
N LYS A 59 -21.19 -9.98 -4.64
CA LYS A 59 -21.39 -11.41 -4.35
C LYS A 59 -22.79 -11.66 -3.79
N LEU A 60 -23.25 -10.81 -2.87
CA LEU A 60 -24.58 -10.86 -2.29
C LEU A 60 -25.66 -10.63 -3.33
N LYS A 61 -25.58 -9.57 -4.14
CA LYS A 61 -26.54 -9.32 -5.23
C LYS A 61 -26.63 -10.49 -6.21
N SER A 62 -25.49 -11.07 -6.60
CA SER A 62 -25.47 -12.25 -7.46
C SER A 62 -26.08 -13.48 -6.78
N ALA A 63 -25.77 -13.72 -5.51
CA ALA A 63 -26.30 -14.83 -4.74
C ALA A 63 -27.81 -14.70 -4.50
N VAL A 64 -28.29 -13.50 -4.19
CA VAL A 64 -29.71 -13.17 -4.00
C VAL A 64 -30.48 -13.30 -5.30
N ARG A 65 -29.88 -12.92 -6.44
CA ARG A 65 -30.47 -13.13 -7.76
C ARG A 65 -30.72 -14.61 -8.07
N ILE A 66 -29.85 -15.50 -7.59
CA ILE A 66 -29.96 -16.95 -7.82
C ILE A 66 -30.80 -17.62 -6.72
N ASN A 67 -30.65 -17.20 -5.47
CA ASN A 67 -31.37 -17.70 -4.31
C ASN A 67 -31.71 -16.54 -3.34
N PRO A 68 -32.98 -16.11 -3.26
CA PRO A 68 -33.39 -14.99 -2.41
C PRO A 68 -33.27 -15.27 -0.90
N GLU A 69 -33.18 -16.54 -0.47
CA GLU A 69 -33.07 -16.92 0.95
C GLU A 69 -31.73 -16.48 1.57
N LYS A 70 -30.69 -16.30 0.75
CA LYS A 70 -29.35 -15.87 1.19
C LYS A 70 -29.33 -14.46 1.81
N LEU A 71 -30.37 -13.64 1.56
CA LEU A 71 -30.49 -12.31 2.16
C LEU A 71 -30.78 -12.37 3.67
N ARG A 72 -31.47 -13.41 4.16
CA ARG A 72 -31.78 -13.57 5.60
C ARG A 72 -30.55 -13.89 6.44
N ILE A 73 -29.60 -14.63 5.88
CA ILE A 73 -28.44 -15.17 6.61
C ILE A 73 -27.40 -14.06 6.90
N VAL A 74 -27.37 -12.99 6.10
CA VAL A 74 -26.42 -11.87 6.27
C VAL A 74 -26.96 -10.77 7.18
N ASN A 75 -28.26 -10.80 7.49
CA ASN A 75 -28.95 -9.84 8.35
C ASN A 75 -29.35 -10.44 9.71
N SER A 76 -28.92 -11.67 10.01
CA SER A 76 -29.11 -12.35 11.29
C SER A 76 -27.78 -12.42 12.05
#